data_AF-A0A938DCY8-F1
#
_entry.id   AF-A0A938DCY8-F1
#
_cell.length_a   1.000
_cell.length_b   1.000
_cell.length_c   1.000
_cell.angle_alpha   90.00
_cell.angle_beta   90.00
_cell.angle_gamma   90.00
#
_symmetry.space_group_name_H-M   'P 1'
#
loop_
_entity.id
_entity.type
_entity.pdbx_description
1 polymer ?
#
loop_
_entity_poly.entity_id
_entity_poly.type
_entity_poly.pdbx_seq_one_letter_code
_entity_poly.pdbx_strand_id
1 'polypeptide(L)' 'MLNWLRRRTISRALVESDARALIERFGDDAYLEARLREHDEARVIDGNRPPGHWARVKEAVRERREQR' A
#
# COMPACT_ATOMS: atom_id res chain seq x y z
N MET A 1 -7.67 -5.24 23.85
CA MET A 1 -7.53 -6.21 22.74
C MET A 1 -8.30 -5.81 21.48
N LEU A 2 -9.58 -5.42 21.57
CA LEU A 2 -10.42 -5.03 20.40
C LEU A 2 -9.84 -3.87 19.55
N ASN A 3 -9.18 -2.88 20.15
CA ASN A 3 -8.59 -1.75 19.42
C ASN A 3 -7.44 -2.15 18.47
N TRP A 4 -6.72 -3.23 18.78
CA TRP A 4 -5.61 -3.71 17.94
C TRP A 4 -6.13 -4.38 16.67
N LEU A 5 -7.16 -5.24 16.82
CA LEU A 5 -7.84 -5.86 15.69
C LEU A 5 -8.45 -4.81 14.76
N ARG A 6 -9.17 -3.83 15.32
CA ARG A 6 -9.81 -2.76 14.54
C ARG A 6 -8.79 -1.92 13.76
N ARG A 7 -7.64 -1.57 14.38
CA ARG A 7 -6.54 -0.89 13.69
C ARG A 7 -5.99 -1.72 12.54
N ARG A 8 -5.81 -3.02 12.75
CA ARG A 8 -5.30 -3.93 11.73
C ARG A 8 -6.25 -4.04 10.53
N THR A 9 -7.56 -4.09 10.75
CA THR A 9 -8.55 -4.11 9.66
C THR A 9 -8.59 -2.81 8.88
N ILE A 10 -8.52 -1.66 9.57
CA ILE A 10 -8.49 -0.34 8.92
C ILE A 10 -7.22 -0.17 8.09
N SER A 11 -6.05 -0.57 8.62
CA SER A 11 -4.81 -0.55 7.86
C SER A 11 -4.86 -1.45 6.63
N ARG A 12 -5.48 -2.63 6.74
CA ARG A 12 -5.64 -3.54 5.59
C ARG A 12 -6.56 -2.95 4.52
N ALA A 13 -7.71 -2.40 4.90
CA ALA A 13 -8.63 -1.77 3.95
C ALA A 13 -7.99 -0.58 3.22
N LEU A 14 -7.20 0.24 3.94
CA LEU A 14 -6.43 1.34 3.33
C LEU A 14 -5.39 0.82 2.34
N VAL A 15 -4.63 -0.22 2.71
CA VAL A 15 -3.64 -0.85 1.82
C VAL A 15 -4.31 -1.40 0.56
N GLU A 16 -5.45 -2.08 0.71
CA GLU A 16 -6.18 -2.64 -0.44
C GLU A 16 -6.77 -1.55 -1.34
N SER A 17 -7.30 -0.47 -0.75
CA SER A 17 -7.82 0.69 -1.48
C SER A 17 -6.71 1.39 -2.28
N ASP A 18 -5.57 1.69 -1.65
CA ASP A 18 -4.46 2.34 -2.33
C ASP A 18 -3.84 1.44 -3.39
N ALA A 19 -3.70 0.13 -3.13
CA ALA A 19 -3.22 -0.84 -4.13
C ALA A 19 -4.14 -0.89 -5.35
N ARG A 20 -5.46 -0.91 -5.13
CA ARG A 20 -6.45 -0.85 -6.21
C ARG A 20 -6.33 0.46 -7.00
N ALA A 21 -6.23 1.59 -6.32
CA ALA A 21 -6.07 2.89 -6.97
C ALA A 21 -4.79 2.95 -7.82
N LEU A 22 -3.69 2.34 -7.37
CA LEU A 22 -2.46 2.26 -8.16
C LEU A 22 -2.65 1.39 -9.39
N ILE A 23 -3.28 0.22 -9.27
CA ILE A 23 -3.53 -0.67 -10.41
C ILE A 23 -4.47 0.00 -11.42
N GLU A 24 -5.54 0.66 -10.96
CA GLU A 24 -6.49 1.36 -11.83
C GLU A 24 -5.85 2.55 -12.56
N ARG A 25 -4.91 3.26 -11.91
CA ARG A 25 -4.28 4.46 -12.47
C ARG A 25 -3.04 4.18 -13.31
N PHE A 26 -2.24 3.19 -12.94
CA PHE A 26 -0.92 2.93 -13.53
C PHE A 26 -0.80 1.54 -14.18
N GLY A 27 -1.80 0.67 -14.05
CA GLY A 27 -1.80 -0.64 -14.69
C GLY A 27 -0.56 -1.47 -14.35
N ASP A 28 0.25 -1.81 -15.35
CA ASP A 28 1.47 -2.59 -15.21
C ASP A 28 2.58 -1.89 -14.42
N ASP A 29 2.58 -0.55 -14.41
CA ASP A 29 3.56 0.25 -13.68
C ASP A 29 3.20 0.43 -12.20
N ALA A 30 2.02 -0.02 -11.76
CA ALA A 30 1.54 0.13 -10.40
C ALA A 30 2.53 -0.39 -9.34
N TYR A 31 3.28 -1.45 -9.65
CA TYR A 31 4.30 -1.99 -8.75
C TYR A 31 5.51 -1.04 -8.60
N LEU A 32 6.01 -0.48 -9.70
CA LEU A 32 7.12 0.47 -9.70
C LEU A 32 6.73 1.73 -8.95
N GLU A 33 5.52 2.21 -9.19
CA GLU A 33 4.96 3.38 -8.55
C GLU A 33 4.79 3.18 -7.02
N ALA A 34 4.35 1.99 -6.58
CA ALA A 34 4.32 1.66 -5.15
C ALA A 34 5.71 1.63 -4.52
N ARG A 35 6.71 1.12 -5.24
CA ARG A 35 8.11 1.09 -4.81
C ARG A 35 8.73 2.48 -4.70
N LEU A 36 8.40 3.40 -5.61
CA LEU A 36 8.84 4.79 -5.51
C LEU A 36 8.30 5.45 -4.24
N ARG A 37 7.00 5.27 -3.96
CA ARG A 37 6.39 5.81 -2.74
C ARG A 37 6.92 5.21 -1.45
N GLU A 38 7.27 3.92 -1.43
CA GLU A 38 7.95 3.28 -0.30
C GLU A 38 9.33 3.90 -0.05
N HIS A 39 10.09 4.14 -1.13
CA HIS A 39 11.40 4.75 -1.01
C HIS A 39 11.33 6.23 -0.62
N ASP A 40 10.30 6.96 -1.07
CA ASP A 40 10.04 8.33 -0.64
C ASP A 40 9.58 8.38 0.82
N GLU A 41 8.76 7.43 1.30
CA GLU A 41 8.38 7.30 2.71
C GLU A 41 9.61 7.13 3.63
N ALA A 42 10.64 6.42 3.15
CA ALA A 42 11.89 6.28 3.89
C ALA A 42 12.70 7.59 3.97
N ARG A 43 12.44 8.54 3.06
CA ARG A 43 13.14 9.84 2.97
C ARG A 43 12.32 10.99 3.55
N VAL A 44 11.00 10.86 3.54
CA VAL A 44 10.03 11.88 3.93
C VAL A 44 8.93 11.20 4.74
N ILE A 45 8.73 11.67 5.97
CA ILE A 45 7.59 11.21 6.78
C ILE A 45 6.31 11.75 6.13
N ASP A 46 5.60 10.91 5.39
CA ASP A 46 4.26 11.20 4.89
C ASP A 46 3.27 11.15 6.06
N GLY A 47 2.87 12.32 6.56
CA GLY A 47 1.92 12.44 7.68
C GLY A 47 0.54 11.84 7.41
N ASN A 48 0.20 11.53 6.15
CA ASN A 48 -1.10 10.95 5.78
C ASN A 48 -1.13 9.42 5.84
N ARG A 49 0.03 8.76 5.95
CA ARG A 49 0.12 7.30 5.94
C ARG A 49 0.98 6.76 7.08
N PRO A 50 0.56 5.67 7.74
CA PRO A 50 1.35 5.09 8.83
C PRO A 50 2.64 4.48 8.26
N PRO A 51 3.74 4.46 9.03
CA PRO A 51 5.00 3.90 8.58
C PRO A 51 4.88 2.48 8.01
N GLY A 52 5.52 2.25 6.87
CA GLY A 52 5.53 0.97 6.16
C GLY A 52 4.20 0.66 5.48
N HIS A 53 3.35 1.67 5.28
CA HIS A 53 2.12 1.54 4.52
C HIS A 53 2.42 1.21 3.06
N TRP A 54 3.34 1.94 2.43
CA TRP A 54 3.67 1.76 1.02
C TRP A 54 4.36 0.43 0.74
N ALA A 55 5.16 -0.08 1.70
CA ALA A 55 5.69 -1.44 1.64
C ALA A 55 4.56 -2.49 1.56
N ARG A 56 3.50 -2.34 2.37
CA ARG A 56 2.33 -3.25 2.31
C ARG A 56 1.52 -3.09 1.02
N VAL A 57 1.37 -1.85 0.53
CA VAL A 57 0.70 -1.58 -0.76
C VAL A 57 1.45 -2.24 -1.91
N LYS A 58 2.78 -2.13 -1.95
CA LYS A 58 3.64 -2.77 -2.95
C LYS A 58 3.44 -4.30 -2.98
N GLU A 59 3.43 -4.95 -1.82
CA GLU A 59 3.17 -6.39 -1.74
C GLU A 59 1.74 -6.73 -2.22
N ALA A 60 0.74 -5.95 -1.82
CA ALA A 60 -0.64 -6.14 -2.25
C ALA A 60 -0.88 -5.90 -3.75
N VAL A 61 -0.04 -5.08 -4.40
CA VAL A 61 0.00 -4.93 -5.86
C VAL A 61 0.66 -6.15 -6.49
N ARG A 62 1.79 -6.63 -5.94
CA ARG A 62 2.48 -7.84 -6.44
C ARG A 62 1.55 -9.06 -6.43
N GLU A 63 0.93 -9.34 -5.29
CA GLU A 63 0.03 -10.49 -5.12
C GLU A 63 -1.14 -10.46 -6.12
N ARG A 64 -1.66 -9.28 -6.46
CA ARG A 64 -2.75 -9.13 -7.44
C ARG A 64 -2.30 -9.30 -8.88
N ARG A 65 -1.05 -8.95 -9.20
CA ARG A 65 -0.47 -9.20 -10.53
C ARG A 65 -0.20 -10.69 -10.74
N GLU A 66 0.26 -11.40 -9.71
CA GLU A 66 0.52 -12.84 -9.76
C GLU A 66 -0.77 -13.70 -9.88
N GLN A 67 -1.93 -13.13 -9.55
CA GLN A 67 -3.24 -13.77 -9.66
C GLN A 67 -3.95 -13.54 -11.01
N ARG A 68 -3.35 -12.80 -11.93
CA ARG A 68 -3.85 -12.57 -13.30
C ARG A 68 -3.13 -13.47 -14.30
#